data_AF-A0A1V5LL99-F1
#
_entry.id   AF-A0A1V5LL99-F1
#
_cell.length_a   1.000
_cell.length_b   1.000
_cell.length_c   1.000
_cell.angle_alpha   90.00
_cell.angle_beta   90.00
_cell.angle_gamma   90.00
#
_symmetry.space_group_name_H-M   'P 1'
#
loop_
_entity.id
_entity.type
_entity.pdbx_description
1 polymer ?
#
loop_
_entity_poly.entity_id
_entity_poly.type
_entity_poly.pdbx_seq_one_letter_code
_entity_poly.pdbx_strand_id
1 'polypeptide(L)'
;MRIVSFQSASQLADDRVVVKGTKTDRVRVVLINASLAEALDRHRAATPHAQPTDWICGRADGSHHTPRHFTRYFERLATRLGLSITLHGLRHSHATTLIAAGVPVKAVSERLGHSTVVITQDIYAHVLPTMQDQAARAMEALWQG
;
A
#
# COMPACT_ATOMS: atom_id res chain seq x y z
N MET A 1 -1.15 -14.95 -7.15
CA MET A 1 -0.97 -13.51 -6.85
C MET A 1 -2.34 -12.85 -6.99
N ARG A 2 -2.84 -12.13 -5.97
CA ARG A 2 -4.20 -11.54 -6.02
C ARG A 2 -4.12 -10.04 -6.28
N ILE A 3 -5.11 -9.53 -6.99
CA ILE A 3 -5.19 -8.14 -7.43
C ILE A 3 -6.18 -7.40 -6.50
N VAL A 4 -5.83 -6.21 -6.01
CA VAL A 4 -6.77 -5.33 -5.31
C VAL A 4 -6.76 -3.95 -5.97
N SER A 5 -7.96 -3.47 -6.33
CA SER A 5 -8.18 -2.11 -6.82
C SER A 5 -8.48 -1.19 -5.64
N PHE A 6 -7.84 -0.01 -5.61
CA PHE A 6 -8.03 0.97 -4.53
C PHE A 6 -8.73 2.22 -5.09
N GLN A 7 -10.06 2.30 -4.97
CA GLN A 7 -10.85 3.48 -5.37
C GLN A 7 -11.52 4.23 -4.19
N SER A 8 -11.15 3.93 -2.93
CA SER A 8 -12.09 3.80 -1.82
C SER A 8 -12.82 2.47 -2.00
N ALA A 9 -12.49 1.52 -1.11
CA ALA A 9 -12.83 0.10 -1.14
C ALA A 9 -13.96 -0.35 -2.10
N SER A 10 -13.60 -0.68 -3.33
CA SER A 10 -14.43 -1.50 -4.20
C SER A 10 -13.77 -2.85 -4.41
N GLN A 11 -14.63 -3.86 -4.44
CA GLN A 11 -14.35 -5.28 -4.34
C GLN A 11 -13.67 -5.86 -5.60
N LEU A 12 -12.92 -6.95 -5.44
CA LEU A 12 -12.69 -7.92 -6.52
C LEU A 12 -13.52 -9.19 -6.24
N ALA A 13 -14.36 -9.54 -7.20
CA ALA A 13 -14.83 -10.90 -7.44
C ALA A 13 -14.33 -11.32 -8.83
N ASP A 14 -13.83 -12.56 -8.95
CA ASP A 14 -13.44 -13.22 -10.20
C ASP A 14 -12.50 -12.46 -11.15
N ASP A 15 -11.26 -12.18 -10.71
CA ASP A 15 -10.18 -11.62 -11.54
C ASP A 15 -10.55 -10.34 -12.33
N ARG A 16 -11.68 -9.70 -12.01
CA ARG A 16 -12.22 -8.53 -12.70
C ARG A 16 -12.38 -7.37 -11.72
N VAL A 17 -11.66 -6.29 -12.02
CA VAL A 17 -11.75 -5.02 -11.31
C VAL A 17 -13.05 -4.32 -11.71
N VAL A 18 -13.99 -4.17 -10.78
CA VAL A 18 -15.20 -3.34 -11.01
C VAL A 18 -14.85 -1.88 -10.72
N VAL A 19 -14.86 -1.05 -11.76
CA VAL A 19 -14.55 0.38 -11.71
C VAL A 19 -15.83 1.20 -11.62
N LYS A 20 -15.93 2.11 -10.65
CA LYS A 20 -16.94 3.20 -10.65
C LYS A 20 -16.20 4.55 -10.68
N GLY A 21 -16.59 5.43 -11.60
CA GLY A 21 -15.84 6.66 -11.92
C GLY A 21 -16.09 7.84 -10.98
N THR A 22 -15.07 8.70 -10.80
CA THR A 22 -15.21 10.11 -10.38
C THR A 22 -14.16 10.99 -11.11
N LYS A 23 -14.35 12.32 -11.05
CA LYS A 23 -13.77 13.43 -11.87
C LYS A 23 -12.27 13.45 -12.21
N THR A 24 -11.44 12.54 -11.71
CA THR A 24 -10.02 12.41 -12.11
C THR A 24 -9.72 10.94 -12.35
N ASP A 25 -9.65 10.58 -13.63
CA ASP A 25 -9.72 9.25 -14.24
C ASP A 25 -8.53 8.29 -13.95
N ARG A 26 -7.95 8.31 -12.74
CA ARG A 26 -6.75 7.53 -12.41
C ARG A 26 -7.06 6.37 -11.47
N VAL A 27 -7.56 5.28 -12.07
CA VAL A 27 -7.61 3.96 -11.43
C VAL A 27 -6.21 3.36 -11.39
N ARG A 28 -5.85 2.72 -10.27
CA ARG A 28 -4.61 1.95 -10.19
C ARG A 28 -4.84 0.59 -9.56
N VAL A 29 -4.07 -0.36 -10.06
CA VAL A 29 -4.09 -1.75 -9.63
C VAL A 29 -2.87 -2.01 -8.78
N VAL A 30 -3.07 -2.56 -7.58
CA VAL A 30 -1.97 -2.88 -6.67
C VAL A 30 -1.98 -4.39 -6.42
N LEU A 31 -0.88 -5.03 -6.79
CA LEU A 31 -0.67 -6.45 -6.49
C LEU A 31 -0.40 -6.63 -5.00
N ILE A 32 -1.11 -7.57 -4.39
CA ILE A 32 -0.94 -7.95 -3.00
C ILE A 32 -0.37 -9.37 -2.88
N ASN A 33 0.42 -9.59 -1.84
CA ASN A 33 0.96 -10.92 -1.56
C ASN A 33 -0.13 -11.87 -1.02
N ALA A 34 0.15 -13.16 -1.02
CA ALA A 34 -0.79 -14.18 -0.57
C ALA A 34 -1.23 -13.96 0.89
N SER A 35 -0.29 -13.61 1.78
CA SER A 35 -0.56 -13.40 3.20
C SER A 35 -1.54 -12.25 3.46
N LEU A 36 -1.41 -11.13 2.75
CA LEU A 36 -2.37 -10.02 2.84
C LEU A 36 -3.73 -10.44 2.27
N ALA A 37 -3.73 -11.19 1.17
CA ALA A 37 -4.97 -11.65 0.56
C ALA A 37 -5.74 -12.60 1.49
N GLU A 38 -5.04 -13.50 2.17
CA GLU A 38 -5.62 -14.39 3.18
C GLU A 38 -6.12 -13.61 4.40
N ALA A 39 -5.37 -12.61 4.86
CA ALA A 39 -5.79 -11.75 5.96
C ALA A 39 -7.08 -10.97 5.62
N LEU A 40 -7.21 -10.49 4.37
CA LEU A 40 -8.43 -9.81 3.91
C LEU A 40 -9.62 -10.76 3.79
N ASP A 41 -9.40 -12.00 3.31
CA ASP A 41 -10.45 -13.02 3.27
C ASP A 41 -10.93 -13.39 4.68
N ARG A 42 -9.99 -13.59 5.62
CA ARG A 42 -10.31 -13.86 7.02
C ARG A 42 -11.08 -12.71 7.66
N HIS A 43 -10.70 -11.47 7.34
CA HIS A 43 -11.43 -10.29 7.81
C HIS A 43 -12.85 -10.26 7.24
N ARG A 44 -13.03 -10.50 5.93
CA ARG A 44 -14.36 -10.55 5.29
C ARG A 44 -15.24 -11.66 5.87
N ALA A 45 -14.68 -12.82 6.16
CA ALA A 45 -15.42 -13.92 6.78
C ALA A 45 -15.86 -13.62 8.23
N ALA A 46 -15.14 -12.73 8.93
CA ALA A 46 -15.44 -12.32 10.29
C ALA A 46 -16.40 -11.13 10.37
N THR A 47 -16.70 -10.47 9.25
CA THR A 47 -17.67 -9.37 9.20
C THR A 47 -19.05 -9.88 8.77
N PRO A 48 -20.14 -9.25 9.21
CA PRO A 48 -21.50 -9.62 8.79
C PRO A 48 -21.81 -9.25 7.33
N HIS A 49 -20.83 -8.72 6.59
CA HIS A 49 -20.94 -8.22 5.23
C HIS A 49 -20.48 -9.28 4.24
N ALA A 50 -21.38 -10.19 3.90
CA ALA A 50 -21.09 -11.39 3.13
C ALA A 50 -21.30 -11.22 1.62
N GLN A 51 -21.92 -10.13 1.17
CA GLN A 51 -22.15 -9.96 -0.26
C GLN A 51 -20.79 -9.70 -0.94
N PRO A 52 -20.66 -10.10 -2.22
CA PRO A 52 -19.82 -9.33 -3.13
C PRO A 52 -20.26 -7.86 -3.06
N THR A 53 -19.67 -6.84 -3.64
CA THR A 53 -20.05 -5.42 -3.49
C THR A 53 -19.94 -4.84 -2.07
N ASP A 54 -19.95 -5.64 -1.01
CA ASP A 54 -19.75 -5.15 0.36
C ASP A 54 -18.32 -4.61 0.56
N TRP A 55 -18.22 -3.60 1.41
CA TRP A 55 -16.94 -3.01 1.80
C TRP A 55 -16.16 -3.99 2.68
N ILE A 56 -14.94 -4.35 2.26
CA ILE A 56 -14.05 -5.21 3.06
C ILE A 56 -13.84 -4.62 4.45
N CYS A 57 -13.62 -3.30 4.53
CA CYS A 57 -13.54 -2.56 5.78
C CYS A 57 -14.77 -1.65 5.92
N GLY A 58 -15.95 -2.25 5.98
CA GLY A 58 -17.24 -1.59 6.21
C GLY A 58 -17.56 -1.42 7.70
N ARG A 59 -18.47 -0.49 7.99
CA ARG A 59 -19.18 -0.39 9.26
C ARG A 59 -20.27 -1.46 9.30
N ALA A 60 -20.69 -1.83 10.51
CA ALA A 60 -21.73 -2.84 10.74
C ALA A 60 -23.07 -2.57 10.02
N ASP A 61 -23.34 -1.33 9.60
CA ASP A 61 -24.51 -0.92 8.82
C ASP A 61 -24.31 -1.06 7.28
N GLY A 62 -23.18 -1.59 6.84
CA GLY A 62 -22.80 -1.75 5.43
C GLY A 62 -22.19 -0.49 4.80
N SER A 63 -22.11 0.62 5.53
CA SER A 63 -21.50 1.85 5.01
C SER A 63 -19.97 1.84 5.10
N HIS A 64 -19.30 2.65 4.28
CA HIS A 64 -17.85 2.76 4.33
C HIS A 64 -17.39 3.70 5.46
N HIS A 65 -16.22 3.44 6.02
CA HIS A 65 -15.56 4.40 6.90
C HIS A 65 -15.02 5.59 6.10
N THR A 66 -15.23 6.80 6.63
CA THR A 66 -14.59 8.00 6.07
C THR A 66 -13.08 7.97 6.35
N PRO A 67 -12.23 8.63 5.53
CA PRO A 67 -10.78 8.69 5.78
C PRO A 67 -10.44 9.22 7.17
N ARG A 68 -11.17 10.24 7.63
CA ARG A 68 -10.99 10.82 8.97
C ARG A 68 -11.26 9.78 10.07
N HIS A 69 -12.24 8.89 9.88
CA HIS A 69 -12.52 7.83 10.84
C HIS A 69 -11.36 6.84 10.96
N PHE A 70 -10.80 6.41 9.83
CA PHE A 70 -9.62 5.53 9.81
C PHE A 70 -8.41 6.18 10.47
N THR A 71 -8.10 7.44 10.14
CA THR A 71 -7.00 8.18 10.75
C THR A 71 -7.16 8.24 12.27
N ARG A 72 -8.35 8.64 12.75
CA ARG A 72 -8.60 8.77 14.20
C ARG A 72 -8.58 7.42 14.93
N TYR A 73 -9.06 6.36 14.28
CA TYR A 73 -8.99 5.00 14.82
C TYR A 73 -7.54 4.54 14.95
N PHE A 74 -6.75 4.74 13.89
CA PHE A 74 -5.34 4.38 13.87
C PHE A 74 -4.52 5.16 14.88
N GLU A 75 -4.71 6.48 14.98
CA GLU A 75 -4.04 7.33 15.97
C GLU A 75 -4.31 6.85 17.39
N ARG A 76 -5.59 6.55 17.72
CA ARG A 76 -5.95 6.00 19.03
C ARG A 76 -5.26 4.66 19.31
N LEU A 77 -5.17 3.79 18.30
CA LEU A 77 -4.48 2.51 18.43
C LEU A 77 -2.97 2.72 18.65
N ALA A 78 -2.34 3.60 17.88
CA ALA A 78 -0.93 3.94 17.99
C ALA A 78 -0.61 4.51 19.38
N THR A 79 -1.41 5.48 19.87
CA THR A 79 -1.27 6.02 21.24
C THR A 79 -1.39 4.94 22.31
N ARG A 80 -2.37 4.04 22.19
CA ARG A 80 -2.55 2.92 23.16
C ARG A 80 -1.38 1.95 23.18
N LEU A 81 -0.68 1.79 22.06
CA LEU A 81 0.49 0.93 21.93
C LEU A 81 1.80 1.67 22.20
N GLY A 82 1.77 2.97 22.53
CA GLY A 82 2.96 3.79 22.74
C GLY A 82 3.76 4.05 21.46
N LEU A 83 3.14 3.94 20.29
CA LEU A 83 3.78 4.12 18.99
C LEU A 83 3.55 5.54 18.48
N SER A 84 4.63 6.20 18.05
CA SER A 84 4.58 7.49 17.35
C SER A 84 4.62 7.27 15.83
N ILE A 85 3.50 6.78 15.27
CA ILE A 85 3.37 6.48 13.84
C ILE A 85 2.02 6.96 13.31
N THR A 86 1.98 7.34 12.03
CA THR A 86 0.77 7.75 11.31
C THR A 86 0.51 6.83 10.11
N LEU A 87 -0.71 6.85 9.56
CA LEU A 87 -1.02 6.14 8.31
C LEU A 87 -0.15 6.64 7.14
N HIS A 88 0.19 7.92 7.14
CA HIS A 88 1.13 8.48 6.16
C HIS A 88 2.55 7.96 6.40
N GLY A 89 2.97 7.87 7.66
CA GLY A 89 4.24 7.24 8.05
C GLY A 89 4.34 5.78 7.58
N LEU A 90 3.28 4.99 7.75
CA LEU A 90 3.24 3.62 7.23
C LEU A 90 3.38 3.57 5.70
N ARG A 91 2.73 4.49 4.98
CA ARG A 91 2.86 4.61 3.52
C ARG A 91 4.30 4.95 3.11
N HIS A 92 4.97 5.83 3.85
CA HIS A 92 6.39 6.14 3.65
C HIS A 92 7.27 4.93 3.94
N SER A 93 7.09 4.26 5.06
CA SER A 93 7.84 3.05 5.41
C SER A 93 7.69 1.96 4.34
N HIS A 94 6.48 1.78 3.78
CA HIS A 94 6.24 0.84 2.67
C HIS A 94 7.07 1.22 1.42
N ALA A 95 7.10 2.50 1.07
CA ALA A 95 7.89 3.00 -0.06
C ALA A 95 9.39 2.79 0.15
N THR A 96 9.92 3.20 1.31
CA THR A 96 11.32 3.01 1.70
C THR A 96 11.73 1.54 1.69
N THR A 97 10.88 0.65 2.22
CA THR A 97 11.15 -0.79 2.26
C THR A 97 11.26 -1.37 0.85
N LEU A 98 10.36 -0.99 -0.06
CA LEU A 98 10.43 -1.47 -1.45
C LEU A 98 11.69 -0.96 -2.16
N ILE A 99 12.07 0.30 -1.96
CA ILE A 99 13.27 0.87 -2.58
C ILE A 99 14.54 0.22 -2.01
N ALA A 100 14.61 0.01 -0.70
CA ALA A 100 15.71 -0.70 -0.05
C ALA A 100 15.84 -2.17 -0.51
N ALA A 101 14.72 -2.79 -0.90
CA ALA A 101 14.69 -4.12 -1.50
C ALA A 101 15.05 -4.12 -3.01
N GLY A 102 15.48 -2.98 -3.56
CA GLY A 102 15.90 -2.85 -4.97
C GLY A 102 14.76 -2.68 -5.97
N VAL A 103 13.52 -2.45 -5.52
CA VAL A 103 12.40 -2.20 -6.44
C VAL A 103 12.62 -0.86 -7.14
N PRO A 104 12.53 -0.79 -8.49
CA PRO A 104 12.69 0.45 -9.22
C PRO A 104 11.75 1.53 -8.71
N VAL A 105 12.30 2.71 -8.45
CA VAL A 105 11.56 3.83 -7.86
C VAL A 105 10.35 4.23 -8.70
N LYS A 106 10.44 4.12 -10.02
CA LYS A 106 9.33 4.32 -10.93
C LYS A 106 8.16 3.38 -10.64
N ALA A 107 8.44 2.09 -10.43
CA ALA A 107 7.43 1.10 -10.07
C ALA A 107 6.82 1.34 -8.68
N VAL A 108 7.63 1.77 -7.71
CA VAL A 108 7.13 2.16 -6.37
C VAL A 108 6.22 3.38 -6.47
N SER A 109 6.58 4.39 -7.27
CA SER A 109 5.78 5.59 -7.50
C SER A 109 4.42 5.27 -8.14
N GLU A 110 4.41 4.43 -9.16
CA GLU A 110 3.19 3.95 -9.83
C GLU A 110 2.27 3.18 -8.89
N ARG A 111 2.85 2.29 -8.06
CA ARG A 111 2.11 1.56 -7.02
C ARG A 111 1.42 2.51 -6.02
N LEU A 112 2.09 3.58 -5.63
CA LEU A 112 1.56 4.55 -4.66
C LEU A 112 0.59 5.55 -5.31
N GLY A 113 0.67 5.75 -6.63
CA GLY A 113 -0.15 6.72 -7.35
C GLY A 113 0.25 8.17 -7.07
N HIS A 114 1.54 8.44 -6.83
CA HIS A 114 2.01 9.83 -6.70
C HIS A 114 2.04 10.50 -8.08
N SER A 115 1.34 11.64 -8.22
CA SER A 115 1.47 12.51 -9.39
C SER A 115 2.79 13.27 -9.42
N THR A 116 3.47 13.38 -8.28
CA THR A 116 4.67 14.22 -8.10
C THR A 116 5.74 13.47 -7.29
N VAL A 117 7.00 13.59 -7.72
CA VAL A 117 8.20 12.88 -7.24
C VAL A 117 8.66 13.35 -5.83
N VAL A 118 7.87 14.14 -5.10
CA VAL A 118 8.31 14.81 -3.86
C VAL A 118 8.54 13.82 -2.71
N ILE A 119 7.68 12.80 -2.57
CA ILE A 119 7.91 11.72 -1.58
C ILE A 119 9.18 10.93 -1.92
N THR A 120 9.53 10.89 -3.19
CA THR A 120 10.70 10.19 -3.68
C THR A 120 11.99 10.85 -3.18
N GLN A 121 12.04 12.18 -3.03
CA GLN A 121 13.26 12.91 -2.67
C GLN A 121 13.72 12.64 -1.22
N ASP A 122 12.82 12.66 -0.24
CA ASP A 122 13.15 12.34 1.16
C ASP A 122 13.54 10.87 1.34
N ILE A 123 12.88 9.96 0.61
CA ILE A 123 13.23 8.54 0.64
C ILE A 123 14.58 8.30 -0.04
N TYR A 124 14.85 8.96 -1.17
CA TYR A 124 16.15 8.90 -1.84
C TYR A 124 17.27 9.37 -0.91
N ALA A 125 17.09 10.47 -0.19
CA ALA A 125 18.11 10.98 0.73
C ALA A 125 18.54 9.92 1.77
N HIS A 126 17.61 9.08 2.23
CA HIS A 126 17.90 8.05 3.22
C HIS A 126 18.44 6.74 2.62
N VAL A 127 17.96 6.32 1.45
CA VAL A 127 18.27 4.99 0.89
C VAL A 127 19.43 5.01 -0.11
N LEU A 128 19.67 6.15 -0.78
CA LEU A 128 20.69 6.29 -1.83
C LEU A 128 22.12 5.94 -1.35
N PRO A 129 22.58 6.32 -0.14
CA PRO A 129 23.92 5.94 0.32
C PRO A 129 24.12 4.42 0.37
N THR A 130 23.13 3.68 0.85
CA THR A 130 23.14 2.22 0.92
C THR A 130 23.14 1.61 -0.49
N MET A 131 22.38 2.18 -1.43
CA MET A 131 22.33 1.70 -2.81
C MET A 131 23.65 1.94 -3.56
N GLN A 132 24.36 3.03 -3.28
CA GLN A 132 25.68 3.30 -3.88
C GLN A 132 26.73 2.28 -3.42
N ASP A 133 26.74 1.94 -2.13
CA ASP A 133 27.63 0.88 -1.60
C ASP A 133 27.29 -0.49 -2.23
N GLN A 134 26.00 -0.84 -2.33
CA GLN A 134 25.57 -2.07 -3.01
C GLN A 134 25.99 -2.10 -4.48
N ALA A 135 25.85 -0.99 -5.20
CA ALA A 135 26.23 -0.88 -6.60
C ALA A 135 27.75 -1.05 -6.79
N ALA A 136 28.56 -0.40 -5.94
CA ALA A 136 30.01 -0.54 -5.96
C ALA A 136 30.44 -1.99 -5.71
N ARG A 137 29.86 -2.65 -4.70
CA ARG A 137 30.14 -4.07 -4.41
C ARG A 137 29.72 -5.01 -5.54
N ALA A 138 28.59 -4.73 -6.20
CA ALA A 138 28.15 -5.51 -7.35
C ALA A 138 29.11 -5.39 -8.53
N MET A 139 29.62 -4.17 -8.80
CA MET A 139 30.65 -3.95 -9.82
C MET A 139 31.96 -4.67 -9.50
N GLU A 140 32.41 -4.63 -8.24
CA GLU A 140 33.59 -5.36 -7.78
C GLU A 140 33.44 -6.88 -8.01
N ALA A 141 32.28 -7.44 -7.63
CA ALA A 141 32.00 -8.87 -7.82
C ALA A 141 31.98 -9.29 -9.30
N LEU A 142 31.49 -8.43 -10.20
CA LEU A 142 31.51 -8.66 -11.65
C LEU A 142 32.93 -8.55 -12.24
N TRP A 143 33.79 -7.73 -11.64
CA TRP A 143 35.16 -7.53 -12.11
C TRP A 143 36.10 -8.68 -11.71
N GLN A 144 35.79 -9.40 -10.62
CA GLN A 144 36.60 -10.51 -10.11
C GLN A 144 36.18 -11.91 -10.63
N GLY A 145 35.20 -12.00 -11.54
CA GLY A 145 34.75 -13.25 -12.19
C GLY A 145 35.10 -13.28 -13.68
#